data_AF-A0A1V5JG59-F1
#
_entry.id   AF-A0A1V5JG59-F1
#
_cell.length_a   1.000
_cell.length_b   1.000
_cell.length_c   1.000
_cell.angle_alpha   90.00
_cell.angle_beta   90.00
_cell.angle_gamma   90.00
#
_symmetry.space_group_name_H-M   'P 1'
#
loop_
_entity.id
_entity.type
_entity.pdbx_description
1 polymer ?
#
loop_
_entity_poly.entity_id
_entity_poly.type
_entity_poly.pdbx_seq_one_letter_code
_entity_poly.pdbx_strand_id
1 'polypeptide(L)'
;MKRSYFILCLALLITAPAIFGQKPIKVLEDSIQFGNYLYPGFNVTIPEASYDKVLKDWIKTQESGTKSKVQTESGEMTIFGANIKEISPAPVNIYSRIMNEDTLSRMLVCIELKKDQYVGSASGDLQVTSAKTYLKEFAKKQYMDFIKEELAAEEKILRDLKKDLGSLESSKARSQRKARSNRNTVNAEQEKLLVKHNELSLLSNEIINKNNEVMEMPVGPGRDAMAAQVKELEKRRKKLQNEINKGENRIRKAKSAIDQADRAIPRNEDEQAVMKSRIDAQQAVVQTFIDKLNNVKVY
;
A
#
# COMPACT_ATOMS: atom_id res chain seq x y z
N MET A 1 21.20 15.88 -19.33
CA MET A 1 19.74 15.71 -19.20
C MET A 1 19.34 14.31 -19.68
N LYS A 2 19.30 13.32 -18.78
CA LYS A 2 18.58 12.05 -19.01
C LYS A 2 18.11 11.56 -17.64
N ARG A 3 16.90 11.94 -17.23
CA ARG A 3 16.15 11.20 -16.21
C ARG A 3 15.18 10.33 -16.97
N SER A 4 15.67 9.18 -17.43
CA SER A 4 14.83 8.13 -17.98
C SER A 4 14.02 7.56 -16.83
N TYR A 5 12.72 7.84 -16.80
CA TYR A 5 11.77 7.15 -15.94
C TYR A 5 11.67 5.70 -16.43
N PHE A 6 12.41 4.81 -15.78
CA PHE A 6 12.22 3.37 -15.90
C PHE A 6 10.88 3.05 -15.21
N ILE A 7 9.81 3.01 -16.00
CA ILE A 7 8.54 2.42 -15.57
C ILE A 7 8.75 0.91 -15.67
N LEU A 8 8.98 0.30 -14.51
CA LEU A 8 9.05 -1.14 -14.34
C LEU A 8 7.65 -1.70 -14.60
N CYS A 9 7.43 -2.28 -15.79
CA CYS A 9 6.32 -3.19 -16.03
C CYS A 9 6.54 -4.44 -15.17
N LEU A 10 6.14 -4.38 -13.90
CA LEU A 10 6.12 -5.56 -13.05
C LEU A 10 4.86 -6.37 -13.38
N ALA A 11 5.11 -7.62 -13.74
CA ALA A 11 4.17 -8.56 -14.34
C ALA A 11 2.87 -8.72 -13.55
N LEU A 12 1.79 -8.85 -14.33
CA LEU A 12 0.49 -9.40 -13.92
C LEU A 12 0.68 -10.80 -13.32
N LEU A 13 0.58 -10.91 -12.00
CA LEU A 13 0.07 -12.10 -11.34
C LEU A 13 -1.27 -11.70 -10.72
N ILE A 14 -2.32 -11.82 -11.53
CA ILE A 14 -3.68 -11.95 -11.01
C ILE A 14 -3.70 -13.31 -10.34
N THR A 15 -3.34 -13.37 -9.06
CA THR A 15 -3.66 -14.53 -8.24
C THR A 15 -5.18 -14.55 -8.13
N ALA A 16 -5.82 -15.34 -8.99
CA ALA A 16 -7.21 -15.72 -8.77
C ALA A 16 -7.30 -16.22 -7.32
N PRO A 17 -8.23 -15.70 -6.49
CA PRO A 17 -8.40 -16.21 -5.15
C PRO A 17 -8.86 -17.66 -5.31
N ALA A 18 -7.92 -18.60 -5.14
CA ALA A 18 -8.24 -19.98 -4.96
C ALA A 18 -9.19 -20.03 -3.76
N ILE A 19 -10.42 -20.47 -4.00
CA ILE A 19 -11.43 -20.69 -2.98
C ILE A 19 -10.96 -21.90 -2.17
N PHE A 20 -9.99 -21.68 -1.27
CA PHE A 20 -9.60 -22.66 -0.29
C PHE A 20 -10.73 -22.72 0.74
N GLY A 21 -11.57 -23.74 0.60
CA GLY A 21 -12.56 -24.08 1.61
C GLY A 21 -11.87 -24.21 2.98
N GLN A 22 -12.45 -23.56 3.99
CA GLN A 22 -11.90 -23.52 5.33
C GLN A 22 -11.73 -24.94 5.91
N LYS A 23 -10.50 -25.37 6.19
CA LYS A 23 -10.28 -26.67 6.84
C LYS A 23 -10.73 -26.56 8.32
N PRO A 24 -11.47 -27.54 8.84
CA PRO A 24 -11.99 -27.48 10.21
C PRO A 24 -10.91 -27.78 11.25
N ILE A 25 -11.06 -27.19 12.44
CA ILE A 25 -10.35 -27.62 13.64
C ILE A 25 -11.03 -28.90 14.14
N LYS A 26 -10.27 -29.99 14.26
CA LYS A 26 -10.73 -31.26 14.82
C LYS A 26 -9.90 -31.60 16.03
N VAL A 27 -10.56 -32.10 17.07
CA VAL A 27 -9.92 -32.71 18.24
C VAL A 27 -10.54 -34.08 18.43
N LEU A 28 -9.78 -35.11 18.07
CA LEU A 28 -10.22 -36.51 18.11
C LEU A 28 -9.44 -37.23 19.20
N GLU A 29 -10.12 -38.10 19.96
CA GLU A 29 -9.42 -39.07 20.80
C GLU A 29 -8.68 -40.06 19.91
N ASP A 30 -7.45 -40.40 20.30
CA ASP A 30 -6.57 -41.28 19.55
C ASP A 30 -5.67 -42.06 20.51
N SER A 31 -5.03 -43.11 20.01
CA SER A 31 -3.96 -43.82 20.71
C SER A 31 -2.62 -43.39 20.11
N ILE A 32 -1.82 -42.68 20.90
CA ILE A 32 -0.62 -42.00 20.42
C ILE A 32 0.62 -42.71 20.93
N GLN A 33 1.54 -42.99 20.01
CA GLN A 33 2.82 -43.58 20.35
C GLN A 33 3.83 -42.50 20.79
N PHE A 34 4.36 -42.65 22.01
CA PHE A 34 5.53 -41.92 22.51
C PHE A 34 6.59 -42.93 22.94
N GLY A 35 7.79 -42.81 22.38
CA GLY A 35 8.81 -43.86 22.49
C GLY A 35 8.27 -45.24 22.08
N ASN A 36 8.34 -46.21 22.99
CA ASN A 36 7.89 -47.60 22.76
C ASN A 36 6.49 -47.90 23.30
N TYR A 37 5.77 -46.89 23.79
CA TYR A 37 4.49 -47.07 24.47
C TYR A 37 3.36 -46.35 23.74
N LEU A 38 2.14 -46.88 23.89
CA LEU A 38 0.92 -46.32 23.34
C LEU A 38 0.08 -45.74 24.47
N TYR A 39 -0.27 -44.47 24.36
CA TYR A 39 -1.00 -43.75 25.39
C TYR A 39 -2.33 -43.21 24.85
N PRO A 40 -3.40 -43.18 25.67
CA PRO A 40 -4.58 -42.41 25.35
C PRO A 40 -4.24 -40.92 25.20
N GLY A 41 -4.74 -40.30 24.13
CA GLY A 41 -4.55 -38.87 23.93
C GLY A 41 -5.42 -38.31 22.82
N PHE A 42 -4.96 -37.21 22.24
CA PHE A 42 -5.73 -36.40 21.30
C PHE A 42 -4.94 -36.05 20.06
N ASN A 43 -5.60 -36.18 18.91
CA ASN A 43 -5.13 -35.72 17.62
C ASN A 43 -5.86 -34.42 17.26
N VAL A 44 -5.08 -33.35 17.14
CA VAL A 44 -5.56 -31.97 16.95
C VAL A 44 -5.11 -31.46 15.58
N THR A 45 -6.05 -31.01 14.76
CA THR A 45 -5.73 -30.35 13.48
C THR A 45 -5.77 -28.83 13.62
N ILE A 46 -4.69 -28.18 13.24
CA ILE A 46 -4.54 -26.71 13.28
C ILE A 46 -4.35 -26.22 11.84
N PRO A 47 -5.42 -25.71 11.19
CA PRO A 47 -5.37 -25.25 9.81
C PRO A 47 -4.41 -24.07 9.63
N GLU A 48 -3.63 -24.09 8.55
CA GLU A 48 -2.87 -22.98 7.97
C GLU A 48 -1.81 -22.30 8.85
N ALA A 49 -1.82 -22.54 10.16
CA ALA A 49 -0.80 -22.07 11.07
C ALA A 49 0.53 -22.80 10.81
N SER A 50 1.61 -22.02 10.74
CA SER A 50 2.94 -22.56 10.49
C SER A 50 3.45 -23.40 11.65
N TYR A 51 4.14 -24.50 11.31
CA TYR A 51 4.73 -25.42 12.28
C TYR A 51 5.54 -24.70 13.37
N ASP A 52 6.46 -23.82 12.96
CA ASP A 52 7.36 -23.12 13.89
C ASP A 52 6.59 -22.23 14.89
N LYS A 53 5.54 -21.55 14.41
CA LYS A 53 4.72 -20.69 15.27
C LYS A 53 3.91 -21.54 16.25
N VAL A 54 3.28 -22.60 15.77
CA VAL A 54 2.50 -23.53 16.60
C VAL A 54 3.41 -24.17 17.66
N LEU A 55 4.60 -24.64 17.28
CA LEU A 55 5.58 -25.23 18.19
C LEU A 55 5.98 -24.26 19.31
N LYS A 56 6.38 -23.04 18.93
CA LYS A 56 6.79 -22.01 19.88
C LYS A 56 5.66 -21.63 20.83
N ASP A 57 4.46 -21.42 20.32
CA ASP A 57 3.31 -21.05 21.12
C ASP A 57 2.84 -22.20 22.02
N TRP A 58 2.94 -23.44 21.55
CA TRP A 58 2.60 -24.63 22.33
C TRP A 58 3.56 -24.83 23.51
N ILE A 59 4.87 -24.68 23.29
CA ILE A 59 5.87 -24.70 24.37
C ILE A 59 5.53 -23.62 25.41
N LYS A 60 5.28 -22.39 24.97
CA LYS A 60 4.92 -21.29 25.86
C LYS A 60 3.64 -21.56 26.66
N THR A 61 2.63 -22.14 26.01
CA THR A 61 1.37 -22.52 26.64
C THR A 61 1.58 -23.57 27.72
N GLN A 62 2.38 -24.61 27.46
CA GLN A 62 2.69 -25.68 28.41
C GLN A 62 3.48 -25.18 29.64
N GLU A 63 4.44 -24.26 29.44
CA GLU A 63 5.25 -23.69 30.52
C GLU A 63 4.53 -22.61 31.33
N SER A 64 3.34 -22.19 30.90
CA SER A 64 2.60 -21.13 31.56
C SER A 64 2.20 -21.53 32.98
N GLY A 65 2.52 -20.66 33.95
CA GLY A 65 2.14 -20.87 35.34
C GLY A 65 2.92 -21.96 36.08
N THR A 66 3.98 -22.52 35.48
CA THR A 66 4.88 -23.48 36.11
C THR A 66 6.35 -23.06 35.98
N LYS A 67 7.23 -23.62 36.80
CA LYS A 67 8.70 -23.46 36.67
C LYS A 67 9.31 -24.54 35.76
N SER A 68 8.55 -25.60 35.48
CA SER A 68 8.97 -26.69 34.61
C SER A 68 9.19 -26.21 33.18
N LYS A 69 10.09 -26.90 32.47
CA LYS A 69 10.45 -26.60 31.08
C LYS A 69 10.09 -27.78 30.19
N VAL A 70 9.70 -27.47 28.96
CA VAL A 70 9.48 -28.48 27.93
C VAL A 70 10.85 -29.04 27.54
N GLN A 71 10.99 -30.35 27.65
CA GLN A 71 12.12 -31.11 27.11
C GLN A 71 11.73 -31.63 25.75
N THR A 72 12.63 -31.52 24.77
CA THR A 72 12.39 -32.00 23.41
C THR A 72 13.44 -33.04 23.04
N GLU A 73 13.00 -34.23 22.65
CA GLU A 73 13.86 -35.33 22.21
C GLU A 73 13.23 -35.98 20.97
N SER A 74 14.00 -36.10 19.88
CA SER A 74 13.53 -36.71 18.62
C SER A 74 12.19 -36.17 18.09
N GLY A 75 11.89 -34.88 18.32
CA GLY A 75 10.64 -34.23 17.91
C GLY A 75 9.45 -34.46 18.86
N GLU A 76 9.62 -35.26 19.91
CA GLU A 76 8.67 -35.40 21.01
C GLU A 76 8.98 -34.37 22.10
N MET A 77 7.93 -33.75 22.62
CA MET A 77 7.99 -32.76 23.69
C MET A 77 7.37 -33.34 24.95
N THR A 78 8.06 -33.18 26.07
CA THR A 78 7.57 -33.60 27.39
C THR A 78 7.71 -32.47 28.40
N ILE A 79 6.69 -32.26 29.22
CA ILE A 79 6.77 -31.39 30.41
C ILE A 79 6.17 -32.11 31.61
N PHE A 80 6.88 -32.05 32.73
CA PHE A 80 6.42 -32.59 34.01
C PHE A 80 5.91 -31.47 34.91
N GLY A 81 4.68 -31.56 35.39
CA GLY A 81 4.08 -30.54 36.25
C GLY A 81 3.63 -29.26 35.51
N ALA A 82 3.01 -29.41 34.35
CA ALA A 82 2.27 -28.34 33.69
C ALA A 82 0.98 -28.01 34.46
N ASN A 83 0.62 -26.73 34.52
CA ASN A 83 -0.54 -26.25 35.28
C ASN A 83 -1.71 -25.91 34.35
N ILE A 84 -2.61 -26.88 34.11
CA ILE A 84 -3.83 -26.69 33.32
C ILE A 84 -5.05 -26.88 34.22
N LYS A 85 -5.45 -25.80 34.89
CA LYS A 85 -6.51 -25.81 35.92
C LYS A 85 -7.88 -26.20 35.36
N GLU A 86 -8.10 -25.96 34.08
CA GLU A 86 -9.31 -26.33 33.34
C GLU A 86 -9.49 -27.85 33.23
N ILE A 87 -8.39 -28.61 33.24
CA ILE A 87 -8.38 -30.08 33.12
C ILE A 87 -8.22 -30.73 34.50
N SER A 88 -7.33 -30.20 35.34
CA SER A 88 -7.02 -30.75 36.66
C SER A 88 -6.60 -29.66 37.64
N PRO A 89 -7.07 -29.71 38.91
CA PRO A 89 -6.59 -28.80 39.95
C PRO A 89 -5.14 -29.08 40.36
N ALA A 90 -4.65 -30.31 40.13
CA ALA A 90 -3.26 -30.70 40.36
C ALA A 90 -2.43 -30.60 39.07
N PRO A 91 -1.12 -30.34 39.16
CA PRO A 91 -0.23 -30.34 37.98
C PRO A 91 -0.29 -31.67 37.22
N VAL A 92 -0.20 -31.59 35.89
CA VAL A 92 -0.25 -32.74 34.97
C VAL A 92 1.07 -32.88 34.21
N ASN A 93 1.35 -34.07 33.69
CA ASN A 93 2.43 -34.25 32.73
C ASN A 93 1.84 -34.24 31.32
N ILE A 94 2.56 -33.67 30.36
CA ILE A 94 2.12 -33.58 28.97
C ILE A 94 3.20 -34.15 28.08
N TYR A 95 2.78 -35.04 27.19
CA TYR A 95 3.58 -35.59 26.11
C TYR A 95 2.96 -35.09 24.81
N SER A 96 3.74 -34.50 23.92
CA SER A 96 3.21 -33.93 22.69
C SER A 96 4.18 -34.02 21.52
N ARG A 97 3.64 -34.06 20.30
CA ARG A 97 4.40 -34.03 19.05
C ARG A 97 3.63 -33.17 18.06
N ILE A 98 4.33 -32.31 17.33
CA ILE A 98 3.75 -31.56 16.23
C ILE A 98 4.33 -32.11 14.93
N MET A 99 3.49 -32.26 13.92
CA MET A 99 3.86 -32.69 12.59
C MET A 99 3.36 -31.64 11.59
N ASN A 100 4.19 -31.34 10.61
CA ASN A 100 3.81 -30.45 9.51
C ASN A 100 3.13 -31.27 8.42
N GLU A 101 1.94 -30.87 7.99
CA GLU A 101 1.23 -31.41 6.83
C GLU A 101 0.91 -30.24 5.89
N ASP A 102 0.89 -30.46 4.57
CA ASP A 102 0.91 -29.43 3.52
C ASP A 102 0.28 -28.07 3.89
N THR A 103 -0.97 -28.08 4.36
CA THR A 103 -1.70 -26.85 4.72
C THR A 103 -2.24 -26.84 6.16
N LEU A 104 -1.75 -27.73 7.03
CA LEU A 104 -2.16 -27.78 8.44
C LEU A 104 -1.07 -28.38 9.32
N SER A 105 -0.97 -27.90 10.56
CA SER A 105 -0.16 -28.56 11.58
C SER A 105 -1.01 -29.60 12.31
N ARG A 106 -0.50 -30.83 12.45
CA ARG A 106 -1.12 -31.87 13.26
C ARG A 106 -0.40 -31.96 14.60
N MET A 107 -1.13 -31.83 15.69
CA MET A 107 -0.60 -31.90 17.05
C MET A 107 -1.18 -33.12 17.77
N LEU A 108 -0.29 -33.98 18.25
CA LEU A 108 -0.61 -35.17 19.05
C LEU A 108 -0.30 -34.82 20.51
N VAL A 109 -1.24 -35.07 21.43
CA VAL A 109 -1.09 -34.71 22.85
C VAL A 109 -1.63 -35.81 23.76
N CYS A 110 -0.83 -36.26 24.72
CA CYS A 110 -1.25 -37.10 25.85
C CYS A 110 -1.12 -36.30 27.15
N ILE A 111 -2.12 -36.39 28.02
CA ILE A 111 -2.15 -35.66 29.30
C ILE A 111 -2.25 -36.68 30.42
N GLU A 112 -1.22 -36.77 31.25
CA GLU A 112 -1.15 -37.66 32.39
C GLU A 112 -1.54 -36.90 33.67
N LEU A 113 -2.63 -37.33 34.31
CA LEU A 113 -3.18 -36.72 35.54
C LEU A 113 -2.39 -37.15 36.79
N LYS A 114 -2.00 -38.43 36.81
CA LYS A 114 -1.20 -39.11 37.83
C LYS A 114 -0.43 -40.21 37.14
N LYS A 115 0.58 -40.77 37.82
CA LYS A 115 1.37 -41.89 37.30
C LYS A 115 0.48 -42.96 36.66
N ASP A 116 0.71 -43.21 35.36
CA ASP A 116 0.02 -44.18 34.52
C ASP A 116 -1.50 -43.93 34.32
N GLN A 117 -1.99 -42.74 34.67
CA GLN A 117 -3.39 -42.33 34.52
C GLN A 117 -3.51 -41.16 33.53
N TYR A 118 -3.95 -41.47 32.31
CA TYR A 118 -4.09 -40.51 31.22
C TYR A 118 -5.52 -40.02 31.05
N VAL A 119 -5.67 -38.79 30.55
CA VAL A 119 -6.97 -38.30 30.08
C VAL A 119 -7.40 -39.12 28.87
N GLY A 120 -8.57 -39.74 28.99
CA GLY A 120 -9.19 -40.61 28.00
C GLY A 120 -10.50 -41.17 28.56
N SER A 121 -11.13 -42.11 27.87
CA SER A 121 -12.45 -42.63 28.28
C SER A 121 -12.50 -43.19 29.71
N ALA A 122 -11.36 -43.67 30.24
CA ALA A 122 -11.23 -44.17 31.61
C ALA A 122 -11.16 -43.08 32.71
N SER A 123 -10.90 -41.82 32.33
CA SER A 123 -10.73 -40.69 33.26
C SER A 123 -12.04 -39.97 33.65
N GLY A 124 -13.13 -40.27 32.94
CA GLY A 124 -14.44 -39.63 33.08
C GLY A 124 -14.70 -38.55 32.03
N ASP A 125 -15.97 -38.37 31.67
CA ASP A 125 -16.40 -37.49 30.56
C ASP A 125 -16.02 -36.03 30.78
N LEU A 126 -15.95 -35.58 32.03
CA LEU A 126 -15.63 -34.20 32.38
C LEU A 126 -14.18 -33.85 31.99
N GLN A 127 -13.20 -34.68 32.36
CA GLN A 127 -11.79 -34.46 32.06
C GLN A 127 -11.52 -34.53 30.56
N VAL A 128 -12.16 -35.47 29.85
CA VAL A 128 -12.07 -35.58 28.39
C VAL A 128 -12.64 -34.34 27.73
N THR A 129 -13.81 -33.86 28.18
CA THR A 129 -14.44 -32.65 27.63
C THR A 129 -13.60 -31.40 27.88
N SER A 130 -13.05 -31.25 29.10
CA SER A 130 -12.13 -30.17 29.44
C SER A 130 -10.87 -30.20 28.57
N ALA A 131 -10.25 -31.37 28.37
CA ALA A 131 -9.06 -31.50 27.53
C ALA A 131 -9.37 -31.18 26.05
N LYS A 132 -10.48 -31.69 25.51
CA LYS A 132 -10.92 -31.36 24.15
C LYS A 132 -11.12 -29.86 23.98
N THR A 133 -11.77 -29.22 24.96
CA THR A 133 -12.02 -27.77 24.95
C THR A 133 -10.71 -26.98 24.99
N TYR A 134 -9.82 -27.32 25.91
CA TYR A 134 -8.51 -26.70 26.04
C TYR A 134 -7.68 -26.78 24.75
N LEU A 135 -7.59 -27.98 24.15
CA LEU A 135 -6.85 -28.19 22.91
C LEU A 135 -7.50 -27.50 21.70
N LYS A 136 -8.84 -27.49 21.65
CA LYS A 136 -9.60 -26.78 20.62
C LYS A 136 -9.38 -25.28 20.71
N GLU A 137 -9.41 -24.68 21.90
CA GLU A 137 -9.15 -23.26 22.10
C GLU A 137 -7.71 -22.87 21.73
N PHE A 138 -6.73 -23.72 22.04
CA PHE A 138 -5.36 -23.52 21.58
C PHE A 138 -5.29 -23.52 20.03
N ALA A 139 -5.85 -24.55 19.38
CA ALA A 139 -5.88 -24.64 17.92
C ALA A 139 -6.61 -23.46 17.26
N LYS A 140 -7.76 -23.06 17.83
CA LYS A 140 -8.54 -21.89 17.41
C LYS A 140 -7.73 -20.62 17.50
N LYS A 141 -7.02 -20.39 18.62
CA LYS A 141 -6.14 -19.24 18.77
C LYS A 141 -5.05 -19.22 17.70
N GLN A 142 -4.39 -20.34 17.44
CA GLN A 142 -3.33 -20.42 16.42
C GLN A 142 -3.86 -20.08 15.03
N TYR A 143 -5.02 -20.63 14.67
CA TYR A 143 -5.64 -20.34 13.38
C TYR A 143 -6.08 -18.88 13.26
N MET A 144 -6.69 -18.32 14.32
CA MET A 144 -7.06 -16.91 14.35
C MET A 144 -5.86 -15.98 14.23
N ASP A 145 -4.74 -16.31 14.87
CA ASP A 145 -3.53 -15.48 14.81
C ASP A 145 -2.96 -15.47 13.39
N PHE A 146 -2.89 -16.62 12.72
CA PHE A 146 -2.51 -16.69 11.30
C PHE A 146 -3.41 -15.81 10.42
N ILE A 147 -4.74 -15.94 10.54
CA ILE A 147 -5.69 -15.15 9.74
C ILE A 147 -5.53 -13.64 10.01
N LYS A 148 -5.26 -13.23 11.26
CA LYS A 148 -5.02 -11.82 11.59
C LYS A 148 -3.73 -11.29 10.98
N GLU A 149 -2.67 -12.10 10.93
CA GLU A 149 -1.40 -11.73 10.31
C GLU A 149 -1.60 -11.51 8.79
N GLU A 150 -2.28 -12.43 8.11
CA GLU A 150 -2.63 -12.30 6.69
C GLU A 150 -3.56 -11.09 6.44
N LEU A 151 -4.60 -10.92 7.26
CA LEU A 151 -5.50 -9.76 7.18
C LEU A 151 -4.72 -8.45 7.31
N ALA A 152 -3.78 -8.35 8.26
CA ALA A 152 -2.98 -7.15 8.45
C ALA A 152 -2.06 -6.87 7.25
N ALA A 153 -1.53 -7.91 6.60
CA ALA A 153 -0.74 -7.79 5.37
C ALA A 153 -1.61 -7.26 4.21
N GLU A 154 -2.79 -7.83 4.00
CA GLU A 154 -3.71 -7.42 2.93
C GLU A 154 -4.27 -6.01 3.16
N GLU A 155 -4.58 -5.64 4.40
CA GLU A 155 -4.96 -4.27 4.75
C GLU A 155 -3.83 -3.27 4.50
N LYS A 156 -2.56 -3.69 4.70
CA LYS A 156 -1.41 -2.85 4.37
C LYS A 156 -1.33 -2.57 2.88
N ILE A 157 -1.51 -3.59 2.04
CA ILE A 157 -1.57 -3.44 0.58
C ILE A 157 -2.69 -2.47 0.20
N LEU A 158 -3.88 -2.63 0.77
CA LEU A 158 -5.01 -1.73 0.54
C LEU A 158 -4.70 -0.27 0.91
N ARG A 159 -4.04 -0.04 2.04
CA ARG A 159 -3.61 1.30 2.48
C ARG A 159 -2.61 1.92 1.51
N ASP A 160 -1.63 1.14 1.05
CA ASP A 160 -0.61 1.58 0.11
C ASP A 160 -1.24 1.97 -1.24
N LEU A 161 -2.17 1.16 -1.77
CA LEU A 161 -2.93 1.48 -2.99
C LEU A 161 -3.74 2.79 -2.86
N LYS A 162 -4.42 3.00 -1.74
CA LYS A 162 -5.19 4.24 -1.46
C LYS A 162 -4.27 5.47 -1.40
N LYS A 163 -3.08 5.33 -0.84
CA LYS A 163 -2.07 6.40 -0.77
C LYS A 163 -1.56 6.76 -2.17
N ASP A 164 -1.34 5.77 -3.03
CA ASP A 164 -0.92 5.99 -4.41
C ASP A 164 -2.02 6.68 -5.21
N LEU A 165 -3.28 6.25 -5.06
CA LEU A 165 -4.44 6.95 -5.65
C LEU A 165 -4.48 8.42 -5.24
N GLY A 166 -4.37 8.73 -3.94
CA GLY A 166 -4.37 10.11 -3.45
C GLY A 166 -3.19 10.94 -3.98
N SER A 167 -2.05 10.30 -4.25
CA SER A 167 -0.88 10.95 -4.87
C SER A 167 -1.13 11.29 -6.34
N LEU A 168 -1.81 10.41 -7.08
CA LEU A 168 -2.25 10.66 -8.45
C LEU A 168 -3.25 11.81 -8.51
N GLU A 169 -4.29 11.79 -7.68
CA GLU A 169 -5.30 12.85 -7.59
C GLU A 169 -4.67 14.22 -7.29
N SER A 170 -3.73 14.26 -6.34
CA SER A 170 -2.97 15.46 -6.01
C SER A 170 -2.12 15.95 -7.19
N SER A 171 -1.52 15.04 -7.96
CA SER A 171 -0.73 15.37 -9.15
C SER A 171 -1.59 15.97 -10.26
N LYS A 172 -2.76 15.38 -10.53
CA LYS A 172 -3.76 15.93 -11.45
C LYS A 172 -4.20 17.33 -11.02
N ALA A 173 -4.57 17.52 -9.75
CA ALA A 173 -5.00 18.82 -9.24
C ALA A 173 -3.92 19.91 -9.43
N ARG A 174 -2.64 19.59 -9.15
CA ARG A 174 -1.52 20.51 -9.41
C ARG A 174 -1.38 20.84 -10.90
N SER A 175 -1.47 19.83 -11.77
CA SER A 175 -1.37 20.02 -13.23
C SER A 175 -2.50 20.90 -13.76
N GLN A 176 -3.75 20.68 -13.31
CA GLN A 176 -4.90 21.50 -13.66
C GLN A 176 -4.75 22.96 -13.19
N ARG A 177 -4.31 23.18 -11.94
CA ARG A 177 -4.05 24.53 -11.42
C ARG A 177 -2.97 25.25 -12.22
N LYS A 178 -1.89 24.55 -12.56
CA LYS A 178 -0.79 25.10 -13.38
C LYS A 178 -1.28 25.46 -14.79
N ALA A 179 -2.04 24.58 -15.45
CA ALA A 179 -2.63 24.85 -16.75
C ALA A 179 -3.54 26.08 -16.71
N ARG A 180 -4.40 26.19 -15.69
CA ARG A 180 -5.28 27.36 -15.50
C ARG A 180 -4.49 28.66 -15.32
N SER A 181 -3.46 28.66 -14.47
CA SER A 181 -2.60 29.84 -14.27
C SER A 181 -1.87 30.26 -15.57
N ASN A 182 -1.38 29.29 -16.32
CA ASN A 182 -0.75 29.55 -17.62
C ASN A 182 -1.75 30.10 -18.65
N ARG A 183 -3.00 29.60 -18.67
CA ARG A 183 -4.06 30.15 -19.55
C ARG A 183 -4.34 31.62 -19.23
N ASN A 184 -4.42 31.97 -17.95
CA ASN A 184 -4.56 33.36 -17.53
C ASN A 184 -3.36 34.21 -17.98
N THR A 185 -2.14 33.67 -17.88
CA THR A 185 -0.92 34.35 -18.35
C THR A 185 -0.96 34.59 -19.86
N VAL A 186 -1.40 33.59 -20.64
CA VAL A 186 -1.55 33.73 -22.09
C VAL A 186 -2.52 34.86 -22.41
N ASN A 187 -3.72 34.86 -21.81
CA ASN A 187 -4.73 35.89 -22.06
C ASN A 187 -4.20 37.30 -21.71
N ALA A 188 -3.61 37.46 -20.53
CA ALA A 188 -3.09 38.76 -20.08
C ALA A 188 -1.92 39.28 -20.94
N GLU A 189 -1.03 38.40 -21.41
CA GLU A 189 0.06 38.81 -22.30
C GLU A 189 -0.47 39.09 -23.73
N GLN A 190 -1.50 38.38 -24.20
CA GLN A 190 -2.13 38.67 -25.50
C GLN A 190 -2.77 40.07 -25.52
N GLU A 191 -3.49 40.45 -24.46
CA GLU A 191 -4.06 41.80 -24.33
C GLU A 191 -2.98 42.88 -24.34
N LYS A 192 -1.88 42.67 -23.61
CA LYS A 192 -0.73 43.60 -23.60
C LYS A 192 -0.06 43.69 -24.96
N LEU A 193 0.12 42.58 -25.65
CA LEU A 193 0.73 42.55 -26.97
C LEU A 193 -0.12 43.30 -27.99
N LEU A 194 -1.45 43.19 -27.93
CA LEU A 194 -2.34 43.95 -28.82
C LEU A 194 -2.08 45.45 -28.71
N VAL A 195 -2.03 45.98 -27.48
CA VAL A 195 -1.73 47.41 -27.24
C VAL A 195 -0.33 47.78 -27.75
N LYS A 196 0.67 46.95 -27.46
CA LYS A 196 2.07 47.22 -27.88
C LYS A 196 2.25 47.15 -29.39
N HIS A 197 1.58 46.24 -30.09
CA HIS A 197 1.61 46.18 -31.55
C HIS A 197 0.99 47.43 -32.17
N ASN A 198 -0.12 47.92 -31.61
CA ASN A 198 -0.73 49.18 -32.03
C ASN A 198 0.22 50.37 -31.79
N GLU A 199 0.82 50.48 -30.60
CA GLU A 199 1.81 51.52 -30.30
C GLU A 199 3.03 51.43 -31.24
N LEU A 200 3.51 50.22 -31.53
CA LEU A 200 4.64 50.00 -32.44
C LEU A 200 4.32 50.44 -33.86
N SER A 201 3.09 50.20 -34.32
CA SER A 201 2.62 50.64 -35.63
C SER A 201 2.56 52.18 -35.69
N LEU A 202 1.96 52.82 -34.68
CA LEU A 202 1.89 54.29 -34.60
C LEU A 202 3.28 54.92 -34.57
N LEU A 203 4.17 54.40 -33.72
CA LEU A 203 5.54 54.90 -33.59
C LEU A 203 6.36 54.68 -34.86
N SER A 204 6.16 53.56 -35.55
CA SER A 204 6.79 53.32 -36.85
C SER A 204 6.34 54.34 -37.90
N ASN A 205 5.04 54.66 -37.94
CA ASN A 205 4.50 55.67 -38.85
C ASN A 205 5.01 57.08 -38.51
N GLU A 206 5.09 57.42 -37.22
CA GLU A 206 5.66 58.70 -36.76
C GLU A 206 7.13 58.85 -37.19
N ILE A 207 7.94 57.80 -37.03
CA ILE A 207 9.34 57.79 -37.48
C ILE A 207 9.43 58.01 -38.99
N ILE A 208 8.56 57.38 -39.78
CA ILE A 208 8.53 57.55 -41.24
C ILE A 208 8.23 59.01 -41.60
N ASN A 209 7.17 59.57 -41.01
CA ASN A 209 6.77 60.96 -41.27
C ASN A 209 7.88 61.94 -40.87
N LYS A 210 8.48 61.78 -39.68
CA LYS A 210 9.57 62.64 -39.23
C LYS A 210 10.84 62.49 -40.05
N ASN A 211 11.15 61.29 -40.55
CA ASN A 211 12.27 61.10 -41.46
C ASN A 211 12.05 61.83 -42.79
N ASN A 212 10.83 61.79 -43.34
CA ASN A 212 10.50 62.53 -44.55
C ASN A 212 10.65 64.05 -44.34
N GLU A 213 10.13 64.59 -43.22
CA GLU A 213 10.32 66.00 -42.84
C GLU A 213 11.82 66.37 -42.76
N VAL A 214 12.65 65.54 -42.12
CA VAL A 214 14.11 65.77 -42.00
C VAL A 214 14.82 65.80 -43.35
N MET A 215 14.34 65.04 -44.34
CA MET A 215 14.90 65.02 -45.69
C MET A 215 14.55 66.29 -46.49
N GLU A 216 13.40 66.88 -46.24
CA GLU A 216 12.92 68.11 -46.89
C GLU A 216 13.54 69.38 -46.28
N MET A 217 14.07 69.30 -45.06
CA MET A 217 14.70 70.44 -44.38
C MET A 217 16.10 70.79 -44.93
N PRO A 218 16.43 72.10 -45.07
CA PRO A 218 17.78 72.52 -45.40
C PRO A 218 18.78 72.12 -44.31
N VAL A 219 20.04 71.89 -44.70
CA VAL A 219 21.12 71.54 -43.75
C VAL A 219 21.33 72.69 -42.77
N GLY A 220 21.24 72.39 -41.48
CA GLY A 220 21.45 73.37 -40.42
C GLY A 220 20.98 72.87 -39.04
N PRO A 221 21.11 73.69 -37.99
CA PRO A 221 20.82 73.30 -36.60
C PRO A 221 19.39 72.75 -36.39
N GLY A 222 18.41 73.26 -37.14
CA GLY A 222 17.03 72.76 -37.08
C GLY A 222 16.89 71.32 -37.59
N ARG A 223 17.60 70.97 -38.68
CA ARG A 223 17.63 69.61 -39.22
C ARG A 223 18.32 68.65 -38.25
N ASP A 224 19.41 69.07 -37.62
CA ASP A 224 20.15 68.26 -36.65
C ASP A 224 19.32 67.97 -35.38
N ALA A 225 18.60 68.98 -34.88
CA ALA A 225 17.68 68.81 -33.76
C ALA A 225 16.55 67.81 -34.10
N MET A 226 16.01 67.90 -35.31
CA MET A 226 14.95 67.00 -35.78
C MET A 226 15.47 65.56 -35.98
N ALA A 227 16.66 65.39 -36.54
CA ALA A 227 17.33 64.09 -36.65
C ALA A 227 17.60 63.45 -35.28
N ALA A 228 17.93 64.25 -34.26
CA ALA A 228 18.08 63.76 -32.89
C ALA A 228 16.76 63.23 -32.31
N GLN A 229 15.63 63.88 -32.61
CA GLN A 229 14.30 63.40 -32.20
C GLN A 229 13.96 62.06 -32.86
N VAL A 230 14.19 61.91 -34.17
CA VAL A 230 14.01 60.63 -34.89
C VAL A 230 14.80 59.52 -34.22
N LYS A 231 16.07 59.78 -33.87
CA LYS A 231 16.93 58.79 -33.20
C LYS A 231 16.36 58.35 -31.85
N GLU A 232 15.71 59.24 -31.10
CA GLU A 232 15.07 58.86 -29.83
C GLU A 232 13.79 58.03 -30.06
N LEU A 233 12.99 58.38 -31.07
CA LEU A 233 11.83 57.57 -31.49
C LEU A 233 12.27 56.16 -31.92
N GLU A 234 13.36 56.02 -32.66
CA GLU A 234 13.92 54.73 -33.06
C GLU A 234 14.38 53.89 -31.85
N LYS A 235 14.99 54.52 -30.83
CA LYS A 235 15.33 53.82 -29.58
C LYS A 235 14.07 53.35 -28.86
N ARG A 236 13.02 54.18 -28.80
CA ARG A 236 11.73 53.80 -28.20
C ARG A 236 11.12 52.63 -28.97
N ARG A 237 11.15 52.64 -30.31
CA ARG A 237 10.70 51.54 -31.17
C ARG A 237 11.45 50.25 -30.86
N LYS A 238 12.77 50.32 -30.73
CA LYS A 238 13.60 49.16 -30.38
C LYS A 238 13.27 48.62 -28.99
N LYS A 239 13.05 49.49 -28.00
CA LYS A 239 12.63 49.08 -26.64
C LYS A 239 11.26 48.37 -26.69
N LEU A 240 10.30 48.95 -27.39
CA LEU A 240 8.95 48.38 -27.54
C LEU A 240 8.98 47.01 -28.25
N GLN A 241 9.75 46.88 -29.32
CA GLN A 241 9.96 45.60 -30.01
C GLN A 241 10.54 44.53 -29.07
N ASN A 242 11.53 44.89 -28.25
CA ASN A 242 12.11 43.97 -27.28
C ASN A 242 11.08 43.51 -26.23
N GLU A 243 10.16 44.39 -25.83
CA GLU A 243 9.09 44.04 -24.91
C GLU A 243 8.04 43.12 -25.54
N ILE A 244 7.69 43.35 -26.81
CA ILE A 244 6.84 42.45 -27.60
C ILE A 244 7.46 41.06 -27.64
N ASN A 245 8.73 40.94 -28.04
CA ASN A 245 9.43 39.66 -28.11
C ASN A 245 9.46 38.94 -26.75
N LYS A 246 9.58 39.68 -25.64
CA LYS A 246 9.49 39.12 -24.28
C LYS A 246 8.09 38.57 -23.98
N GLY A 247 7.04 39.31 -24.33
CA GLY A 247 5.65 38.88 -24.17
C GLY A 247 5.33 37.62 -24.97
N GLU A 248 5.70 37.60 -26.24
CA GLU A 248 5.54 36.43 -27.13
C GLU A 248 6.26 35.19 -26.56
N ASN A 249 7.48 35.37 -26.05
CA ASN A 249 8.23 34.28 -25.43
C ASN A 249 7.54 33.75 -24.16
N ARG A 250 6.92 34.62 -23.35
CA ARG A 250 6.12 34.20 -22.18
C ARG A 250 4.90 33.40 -22.62
N ILE A 251 4.17 33.86 -23.63
CA ILE A 251 3.03 33.13 -24.21
C ILE A 251 3.47 31.75 -24.69
N ARG A 252 4.56 31.67 -25.46
CA ARG A 252 5.07 30.40 -25.98
C ARG A 252 5.39 29.40 -24.86
N LYS A 253 6.06 29.85 -23.80
CA LYS A 253 6.37 29.01 -22.62
C LYS A 253 5.09 28.56 -21.90
N ALA A 254 4.14 29.47 -21.71
CA ALA A 254 2.87 29.17 -21.06
C ALA A 254 2.05 28.16 -21.88
N LYS A 255 1.92 28.34 -23.20
CA LYS A 255 1.26 27.40 -24.12
C LYS A 255 1.91 26.01 -24.07
N SER A 256 3.24 25.93 -24.16
CA SER A 256 3.93 24.64 -24.06
C SER A 256 3.65 23.91 -22.73
N ALA A 257 3.58 24.65 -21.61
CA ALA A 257 3.24 24.06 -20.32
C ALA A 257 1.75 23.67 -20.21
N ILE A 258 0.84 24.36 -20.89
CA ILE A 258 -0.57 23.97 -21.02
C ILE A 258 -0.65 22.66 -21.79
N ASP A 259 -0.01 22.55 -22.96
CA ASP A 259 -0.05 21.34 -23.80
C ASP A 259 0.52 20.12 -23.05
N GLN A 260 1.57 20.31 -22.25
CA GLN A 260 2.11 19.25 -21.40
C GLN A 260 1.10 18.80 -20.35
N ALA A 261 0.41 19.74 -19.71
CA ALA A 261 -0.61 19.42 -18.71
C ALA A 261 -1.83 18.73 -19.35
N ASP A 262 -2.31 19.22 -20.50
CA ASP A 262 -3.46 18.69 -21.21
C ASP A 262 -3.21 17.25 -21.73
N ARG A 263 -1.94 16.89 -21.99
CA ARG A 263 -1.56 15.48 -22.26
C ARG A 263 -1.39 14.63 -21.01
N ALA A 264 -0.92 15.21 -19.91
CA ALA A 264 -0.65 14.47 -18.68
C ALA A 264 -1.91 14.18 -17.85
N ILE A 265 -2.90 15.07 -17.89
CA ILE A 265 -4.14 14.92 -17.12
C ILE A 265 -4.92 13.65 -17.51
N PRO A 266 -5.21 13.38 -18.80
CA PRO A 266 -5.94 12.16 -19.18
C PRO A 266 -5.21 10.88 -18.80
N ARG A 267 -3.89 10.83 -19.02
CA ARG A 267 -3.06 9.67 -18.61
C ARG A 267 -3.15 9.42 -17.11
N ASN A 268 -3.13 10.49 -16.31
CA ASN A 268 -3.29 10.36 -14.87
C ASN A 268 -4.70 9.89 -14.48
N GLU A 269 -5.74 10.29 -15.22
CA GLU A 269 -7.11 9.81 -15.01
C GLU A 269 -7.24 8.31 -15.32
N ASP A 270 -6.61 7.84 -16.40
CA ASP A 270 -6.55 6.42 -16.75
C ASP A 270 -5.84 5.61 -15.64
N GLU A 271 -4.71 6.11 -15.14
CA GLU A 271 -3.98 5.51 -14.02
C GLU A 271 -4.84 5.46 -12.74
N GLN A 272 -5.61 6.52 -12.45
CA GLN A 272 -6.54 6.53 -11.32
C GLN A 272 -7.65 5.48 -11.49
N ALA A 273 -8.20 5.31 -12.70
CA ALA A 273 -9.24 4.32 -12.97
C ALA A 273 -8.73 2.89 -12.72
N VAL A 274 -7.53 2.58 -13.21
CA VAL A 274 -6.86 1.29 -12.94
C VAL A 274 -6.61 1.10 -11.44
N MET A 275 -6.15 2.15 -10.74
CA MET A 275 -5.90 2.09 -9.31
C MET A 275 -7.17 1.85 -8.49
N LYS A 276 -8.29 2.47 -8.87
CA LYS A 276 -9.61 2.25 -8.24
C LYS A 276 -10.05 0.80 -8.39
N SER A 277 -9.95 0.24 -9.59
CA SER A 277 -10.27 -1.18 -9.81
C SER A 277 -9.40 -2.12 -8.95
N ARG A 278 -8.12 -1.80 -8.77
CA ARG A 278 -7.23 -2.57 -7.86
C ARG A 278 -7.64 -2.43 -6.40
N ILE A 279 -8.03 -1.24 -5.97
CA ILE A 279 -8.55 -1.01 -4.61
C ILE A 279 -9.80 -1.84 -4.38
N ASP A 280 -10.74 -1.85 -5.32
CA ASP A 280 -11.99 -2.62 -5.21
C ASP A 280 -11.70 -4.13 -5.11
N ALA A 281 -10.81 -4.64 -5.95
CA ALA A 281 -10.37 -6.04 -5.89
C ALA A 281 -9.70 -6.37 -4.55
N GLN A 282 -8.81 -5.49 -4.06
CA GLN A 282 -8.12 -5.68 -2.79
C GLN A 282 -9.08 -5.60 -1.60
N GLN A 283 -10.12 -4.77 -1.66
CA GLN A 283 -11.16 -4.71 -0.63
C GLN A 283 -11.92 -6.04 -0.55
N ALA A 284 -12.21 -6.68 -1.69
CA ALA A 284 -12.81 -8.00 -1.70
C ALA A 284 -11.90 -9.03 -1.03
N VAL A 285 -10.59 -9.02 -1.31
CA VAL A 285 -9.61 -9.90 -0.62
C VAL A 285 -9.62 -9.68 0.89
N VAL A 286 -9.53 -8.43 1.35
CA VAL A 286 -9.61 -8.09 2.78
C VAL A 286 -10.91 -8.61 3.41
N GLN A 287 -12.04 -8.46 2.71
CA GLN A 287 -13.33 -8.97 3.19
C GLN A 287 -13.31 -10.50 3.34
N THR A 288 -12.68 -11.25 2.43
CA THR A 288 -12.59 -12.72 2.57
C THR A 288 -11.86 -13.14 3.86
N PHE A 289 -10.80 -12.42 4.26
CA PHE A 289 -10.09 -12.70 5.52
C PHE A 289 -10.90 -12.28 6.76
N ILE A 290 -11.65 -11.18 6.68
CA ILE A 290 -12.59 -10.77 7.74
C ILE A 290 -13.66 -11.84 7.96
N ASP A 291 -14.27 -12.32 6.88
CA ASP A 291 -15.31 -13.34 6.93
C ASP A 291 -14.73 -14.66 7.48
N LYS A 292 -13.55 -15.06 7.00
CA LYS A 292 -12.82 -16.22 7.50
C LYS A 292 -12.54 -16.12 9.01
N LEU A 293 -12.07 -14.96 9.48
CA LEU A 293 -11.80 -14.72 10.89
C LEU A 293 -13.08 -14.82 11.72
N ASN A 294 -14.20 -14.28 11.23
CA ASN A 294 -15.48 -14.34 11.92
C ASN A 294 -16.01 -15.78 11.98
N ASN A 295 -15.85 -16.56 10.91
CA ASN A 295 -16.18 -17.98 10.93
C ASN A 295 -15.34 -18.74 11.97
N VAL A 296 -14.03 -18.45 12.07
CA VAL A 296 -13.19 -19.12 13.09
C VAL A 296 -13.63 -18.77 14.51
N LYS A 297 -14.06 -17.54 14.77
CA LYS A 297 -14.52 -17.13 16.12
C LYS A 297 -15.71 -17.95 16.61
N VAL A 298 -16.54 -18.47 15.70
CA VAL A 298 -17.76 -19.22 16.03
C VAL A 298 -17.48 -20.73 16.24
N TYR A 299 -16.31 -21.25 15.85
CA TYR A 299 -15.91 -22.63 16.21
C TYR A 299 -15.89 -22.84 17.71
#